data_AF-A0A843BVT0-F1
#
_entry.id   AF-A0A843BVT0-F1
#
_cell.length_a   1.000
_cell.length_b   1.000
_cell.length_c   1.000
_cell.angle_alpha   90.00
_cell.angle_beta   90.00
_cell.angle_gamma   90.00
#
_symmetry.space_group_name_H-M   'P 1'
#
loop_
_entity.id
_entity.type
_entity.pdbx_description
1 polymer ?
#
loop_
_entity_poly.entity_id
_entity_poly.type
_entity_poly.pdbx_seq_one_letter_code
_entity_poly.pdbx_strand_id
1 'polypeptide(L)'
;MKVPRDFTIKVKFWIERKGVSILGPGRMAILEAIDRTGSLTEATKECNISFRKGWKLIAEINEQLEQPVVISERGGTGGGGKTSLTEYGKNLIQQYRTIRKEIVAVTSNPDIWVIKQ
;
A
#
# COMPACT_ATOMS: atom_id res chain seq x y z
N MET A 1 -35.87 8.62 -13.04
CA MET A 1 -34.52 9.21 -13.08
C MET A 1 -33.65 8.34 -13.99
N LYS A 2 -33.14 8.86 -15.11
CA LYS A 2 -32.21 8.10 -15.97
C LYS A 2 -30.82 8.25 -15.36
N VAL A 3 -30.21 7.16 -14.90
CA VAL A 3 -28.82 7.17 -14.40
C VAL A 3 -27.89 7.44 -15.59
N PRO A 4 -27.06 8.49 -15.59
CA PRO A 4 -26.07 8.73 -16.64
C PRO A 4 -25.16 7.50 -16.87
N ARG A 5 -24.76 7.25 -18.12
CA ARG A 5 -24.00 6.05 -18.51
C ARG A 5 -22.48 6.25 -18.50
N ASP A 6 -22.01 7.44 -18.15
CA ASP A 6 -20.62 7.90 -18.26
C ASP A 6 -19.88 7.98 -16.91
N PHE A 7 -20.33 7.25 -15.88
CA PHE A 7 -19.65 7.24 -14.59
C PHE A 7 -18.44 6.30 -14.55
N THR A 8 -17.39 6.75 -13.86
CA THR A 8 -16.24 5.93 -13.49
C THR A 8 -16.29 5.65 -11.99
N ILE A 9 -16.29 4.38 -11.59
CA ILE A 9 -16.20 4.00 -10.18
C ILE A 9 -14.73 3.99 -9.75
N LYS A 10 -14.41 4.75 -8.72
CA LYS A 10 -13.09 4.75 -8.08
C LYS A 10 -13.21 4.15 -6.68
N VAL A 11 -12.47 3.07 -6.43
CA VAL A 11 -12.46 2.41 -5.12
C VAL A 11 -11.09 2.53 -4.47
N LYS A 12 -11.11 2.82 -3.16
CA LYS A 12 -9.99 2.66 -2.25
C LYS A 12 -10.46 1.74 -1.13
N PHE A 13 -9.59 0.84 -0.67
CA PHE A 13 -9.89 -0.03 0.45
C PHE A 13 -8.69 -0.09 1.40
N TRP A 14 -9.00 -0.40 2.64
CA TRP A 14 -8.06 -0.56 3.74
C TRP A 14 -8.22 -1.96 4.33
N ILE A 15 -7.12 -2.49 4.87
CA ILE A 15 -7.14 -3.72 5.66
C ILE A 15 -6.90 -3.31 7.11
N GLU A 16 -7.80 -3.73 7.99
CA GLU A 16 -7.79 -3.37 9.40
C GLU A 16 -7.64 -4.61 10.28
N ARG A 17 -7.01 -4.42 11.45
CA ARG A 17 -6.94 -5.42 12.52
C ARG A 17 -7.31 -4.72 13.81
N LYS A 18 -8.30 -5.25 14.53
CA LYS A 18 -8.77 -4.70 15.83
C LYS A 18 -9.08 -3.19 15.76
N GLY A 19 -9.68 -2.73 14.65
CA GLY A 19 -10.03 -1.32 14.43
C GLY A 19 -8.86 -0.40 14.06
N VAL A 20 -7.66 -0.95 13.86
CA VAL A 20 -6.49 -0.21 13.39
C VAL A 20 -6.26 -0.54 11.92
N SER A 21 -6.26 0.48 11.06
CA SER A 21 -5.85 0.31 9.67
C SER A 21 -4.37 -0.06 9.59
N ILE A 22 -4.08 -1.26 9.10
CA ILE A 22 -2.72 -1.76 8.85
C ILE A 22 -2.28 -1.41 7.44
N LEU A 23 -3.16 -1.62 6.45
CA LEU A 23 -2.85 -1.36 5.04
C LEU A 23 -3.91 -0.46 4.42
N GLY A 24 -3.49 0.21 3.36
CA GLY A 24 -4.31 1.10 2.56
C GLY A 24 -3.43 1.81 1.53
N PRO A 25 -4.01 2.66 0.66
CA PRO A 25 -3.30 3.20 -0.49
C PRO A 25 -1.98 3.90 -0.14
N GLY A 26 -1.94 4.69 0.95
CA GLY A 26 -0.74 5.41 1.37
C GLY A 26 0.36 4.49 1.94
N ARG A 27 -0.01 3.50 2.75
CA ARG A 27 0.94 2.52 3.32
C ARG A 27 1.46 1.57 2.24
N MET A 28 0.61 1.20 1.29
CA MET A 28 1.02 0.43 0.13
C MET A 28 1.97 1.19 -0.79
N ALA A 29 1.71 2.48 -1.05
CA ALA A 29 2.58 3.30 -1.88
C ALA A 29 4.02 3.35 -1.34
N ILE A 30 4.20 3.54 -0.03
CA ILE A 30 5.55 3.56 0.55
C ILE A 30 6.22 2.18 0.54
N LEU A 31 5.49 1.10 0.79
CA LEU A 31 6.03 -0.26 0.74
C LEU A 31 6.49 -0.63 -0.68
N GLU A 32 5.69 -0.30 -1.70
CA GLU A 32 6.05 -0.51 -3.11
C GLU A 32 7.23 0.37 -3.55
N ALA A 33 7.30 1.61 -3.05
CA ALA A 33 8.43 2.49 -3.31
C ALA A 33 9.73 1.97 -2.66
N ILE A 34 9.66 1.38 -1.47
CA ILE A 34 10.82 0.71 -0.83
C ILE A 34 11.27 -0.49 -1.64
N ASP A 35 10.34 -1.32 -2.13
CA ASP A 35 10.67 -2.48 -2.98
C ASP A 35 11.46 -2.06 -4.23
N ARG A 36 11.03 -0.96 -4.86
CA ARG A 36 11.67 -0.42 -6.07
C ARG A 36 13.02 0.24 -5.77
N THR A 37 13.11 1.04 -4.71
CA THR A 37 14.26 1.93 -4.49
C THR A 37 15.33 1.37 -3.55
N GLY A 38 14.97 0.40 -2.69
CA GLY A 38 15.86 -0.09 -1.64
C GLY A 38 16.23 0.97 -0.58
N SER A 39 15.50 2.09 -0.53
CA SER A 39 15.82 3.25 0.32
C SER A 39 14.55 3.90 0.85
N LEU A 40 14.45 4.03 2.18
CA LEU A 40 13.35 4.77 2.78
C LEU A 40 13.38 6.25 2.39
N THR A 41 14.57 6.83 2.26
CA THR A 41 14.73 8.23 1.88
C THR A 41 14.13 8.48 0.50
N GLU A 42 14.48 7.67 -0.50
CA GLU A 42 13.93 7.83 -1.85
C GLU A 42 12.44 7.48 -1.89
N ALA A 43 12.01 6.42 -1.20
CA ALA A 43 10.60 6.06 -1.11
C ALA A 43 9.72 7.18 -0.52
N THR A 44 10.20 7.89 0.52
CA THR A 44 9.46 9.00 1.12
C THR A 44 9.39 10.23 0.21
N LYS A 45 10.44 10.50 -0.58
CA LYS A 45 10.43 11.53 -1.63
C LYS A 45 9.40 11.20 -2.71
N GLU A 46 9.42 9.97 -3.24
CA GLU A 46 8.45 9.51 -4.24
C GLU A 46 7.00 9.60 -3.74
N CYS A 47 6.78 9.31 -2.45
CA CYS A 47 5.45 9.38 -1.83
C CYS A 47 5.06 10.78 -1.33
N ASN A 48 5.91 11.80 -1.53
CA ASN A 48 5.72 13.16 -1.03
C ASN A 48 5.37 13.22 0.47
N ILE A 49 6.11 12.48 1.29
CA ILE A 49 6.00 12.47 2.76
C ILE A 49 7.34 12.71 3.42
N SER A 50 7.34 13.21 4.66
CA SER A 50 8.59 13.36 5.40
C SER A 50 9.18 12.00 5.76
N PHE A 51 10.51 11.94 5.84
CA PHE A 51 11.24 10.74 6.29
C PHE A 51 10.73 10.21 7.64
N ARG A 52 10.50 11.12 8.61
CA ARG A 52 9.92 10.80 9.92
C ARG A 52 8.54 10.13 9.80
N LYS A 53 7.69 10.61 8.89
CA LYS A 53 6.38 10.01 8.64
C LYS A 53 6.52 8.63 8.00
N GLY A 54 7.43 8.46 7.04
CA GLY A 54 7.71 7.15 6.44
C GLY A 54 8.15 6.12 7.46
N TRP A 55 9.10 6.49 8.33
CA TRP A 55 9.54 5.62 9.42
C TRP A 55 8.42 5.24 10.38
N LYS A 56 7.60 6.21 10.79
CA LYS A 56 6.45 5.97 11.65
C LYS A 56 5.48 4.97 11.02
N LEU A 57 5.17 5.13 9.73
CA LEU A 57 4.27 4.21 9.02
C LEU A 57 4.82 2.79 9.00
N ILE A 58 6.13 2.61 8.75
CA ILE A 58 6.75 1.28 8.74
C ILE A 58 6.72 0.64 10.12
N ALA A 59 7.05 1.40 11.16
CA ALA A 59 7.01 0.92 12.54
C ALA A 59 5.60 0.46 12.94
N GLU A 60 4.57 1.26 12.62
CA GLU A 60 3.17 0.89 12.86
C GLU A 60 2.75 -0.38 12.10
N ILE A 61 3.18 -0.54 10.84
CA ILE A 61 2.85 -1.75 10.07
C ILE A 61 3.51 -2.98 10.69
N ASN A 62 4.80 -2.90 11.04
CA ASN A 62 5.53 -4.01 11.66
C ASN A 62 4.94 -4.40 13.02
N GLU A 63 4.51 -3.43 13.84
CA GLU A 63 3.90 -3.69 15.14
C GLU A 63 2.56 -4.43 15.03
N GLN A 64 1.81 -4.19 13.95
CA GLN A 64 0.50 -4.80 13.74
C GLN A 64 0.55 -6.18 13.07
N LEU A 65 1.73 -6.68 12.68
CA LEU A 65 1.92 -7.92 11.95
C LEU A 65 2.82 -8.89 12.72
N GLU A 66 2.74 -10.18 12.38
CA GLU A 66 3.50 -11.24 13.07
C GLU A 66 4.98 -11.24 12.68
N GLN A 67 5.30 -10.69 11.51
CA GLN A 67 6.64 -10.58 10.98
C GLN A 67 6.86 -9.18 10.42
N PRO A 68 8.09 -8.63 10.52
CA PRO A 68 8.39 -7.33 9.92
C PRO A 68 8.21 -7.41 8.40
N VAL A 69 7.55 -6.41 7.82
CA VAL A 69 7.41 -6.26 6.35
C VAL A 69 8.62 -5.57 5.74
N VAL A 70 9.29 -4.72 6.51
CA VAL A 70 10.49 -3.97 6.11
C VAL A 70 11.56 -4.16 7.16
N ILE A 71 12.78 -4.38 6.69
CA ILE A 71 14.02 -4.39 7.49
C ILE A 71 14.94 -3.29 7.00
N SER A 72 15.70 -2.71 7.93
CA SER A 72 16.74 -1.72 7.62
C SER A 72 18.07 -2.13 8.20
N GLU A 73 19.09 -2.12 7.35
CA GLU A 73 20.48 -2.30 7.74
C GLU A 73 21.10 -0.92 7.97
N ARG A 74 21.80 -0.74 9.10
CA ARG A 74 22.57 0.50 9.32
C ARG A 74 23.77 0.49 8.37
N GLY A 75 23.87 1.51 7.52
CA GLY A 75 25.07 1.74 6.72
C GLY A 75 26.24 2.11 7.63
N GLY A 76 27.42 1.58 7.33
CA GLY A 76 28.67 1.92 8.03
C GLY A 76 29.12 3.37 7.81
N THR A 77 30.37 3.65 8.19
CA THR A 77 31.08 4.93 8.02
C THR A 77 31.13 5.34 6.54
N GLY A 78 30.09 6.02 6.05
CA GLY A 78 29.90 6.31 4.63
C GLY A 78 28.48 6.76 4.28
N GLY A 79 27.50 6.44 5.14
CA GLY A 79 26.17 7.06 5.09
C GLY A 79 25.26 6.48 4.01
N GLY A 80 24.38 5.56 4.41
CA GLY A 80 23.34 5.00 3.56
C GLY A 80 22.84 3.70 4.16
N GLY A 81 21.79 3.78 4.99
CA GLY A 81 21.11 2.56 5.43
C GLY A 81 20.35 1.94 4.27
N LYS A 82 20.45 0.63 4.11
CA LYS A 82 19.66 -0.12 3.12
C LYS A 82 18.32 -0.47 3.75
N THR A 83 17.22 -0.11 3.10
CA THR A 83 15.88 -0.48 3.55
C THR A 83 15.27 -1.42 2.51
N SER A 84 14.83 -2.60 2.92
CA SER A 84 14.29 -3.59 1.99
C SER A 84 13.06 -4.28 2.56
N LEU A 85 12.18 -4.73 1.66
CA LEU A 85 11.10 -5.61 2.04
C LEU A 85 11.63 -6.99 2.42
N THR A 86 11.02 -7.56 3.46
CA THR A 86 11.13 -8.98 3.73
C THR A 86 10.31 -9.78 2.73
N GLU A 87 10.53 -11.09 2.67
CA GLU A 87 9.70 -11.98 1.87
C GLU A 87 8.22 -11.94 2.30
N TYR A 88 7.98 -11.80 3.61
CA TYR A 88 6.65 -11.57 4.16
C TYR A 88 6.02 -10.27 3.64
N GLY A 89 6.78 -9.18 3.62
CA GLY A 89 6.34 -7.89 3.07
C GLY A 89 5.98 -7.97 1.57
N LYS A 90 6.80 -8.68 0.77
CA LYS A 90 6.53 -8.88 -0.65
C LYS A 90 5.24 -9.68 -0.89
N ASN A 91 5.05 -10.76 -0.15
CA ASN A 91 3.83 -11.56 -0.22
C ASN A 91 2.59 -10.75 0.17
N LEU A 92 2.70 -9.92 1.20
CA LEU A 92 1.62 -9.02 1.63
C LEU A 92 1.24 -8.01 0.54
N ILE A 93 2.23 -7.43 -0.15
CA ILE A 93 1.98 -6.53 -1.29
C ILE A 93 1.24 -7.26 -2.40
N GLN A 94 1.68 -8.48 -2.72
CA GLN A 94 1.06 -9.28 -3.77
C GLN A 94 -0.40 -9.61 -3.45
N GLN A 95 -0.71 -9.97 -2.21
CA GLN A 95 -2.09 -10.20 -1.76
C GLN A 95 -2.95 -8.93 -1.86
N TYR A 96 -2.44 -7.78 -1.44
CA TYR A 96 -3.16 -6.51 -1.58
C TYR A 96 -3.48 -6.19 -3.04
N ARG A 97 -2.52 -6.42 -3.95
CA ARG A 97 -2.72 -6.22 -5.40
C ARG A 97 -3.78 -7.15 -5.97
N THR A 98 -3.78 -8.42 -5.57
CA THR A 98 -4.81 -9.38 -5.99
C THR A 98 -6.20 -8.93 -5.55
N ILE A 99 -6.38 -8.56 -4.28
CA ILE A 99 -7.68 -8.07 -3.78
C ILE A 99 -8.11 -6.81 -4.56
N ARG A 100 -7.18 -5.88 -4.78
CA ARG A 100 -7.46 -4.66 -5.55
C ARG A 100 -7.93 -4.97 -6.97
N LYS A 101 -7.30 -5.94 -7.64
CA LYS A 101 -7.66 -6.36 -8.99
C LYS A 101 -9.09 -6.91 -9.04
N GLU A 102 -9.46 -7.77 -8.10
CA GLU A 102 -10.82 -8.33 -8.02
C GLU A 102 -11.87 -7.25 -7.75
N ILE A 103 -11.60 -6.31 -6.83
CA ILE A 103 -12.49 -5.17 -6.56
C ILE A 103 -12.68 -4.33 -7.83
N VAL A 104 -11.60 -4.01 -8.54
CA VAL A 104 -11.66 -3.22 -9.78
C VAL A 104 -12.42 -3.95 -10.87
N ALA A 105 -12.26 -5.27 -11.00
CA ALA A 105 -13.02 -6.07 -11.97
C ALA A 105 -14.52 -5.98 -11.71
N VAL A 106 -14.93 -6.13 -10.44
CA VAL A 106 -16.33 -5.93 -10.03
C VAL A 106 -16.78 -4.51 -10.37
N THR A 107 -16.01 -3.48 -10.02
CA THR A 107 -16.38 -2.07 -10.23
C THR A 107 -16.19 -1.55 -11.66
N SER A 108 -15.77 -2.40 -12.60
CA SER A 108 -15.71 -2.07 -14.03
C SER A 108 -16.81 -2.74 -14.86
N ASN A 109 -17.59 -3.69 -14.30
CA ASN A 109 -18.77 -4.29 -14.92
C ASN A 109 -20.07 -3.43 -14.76
N PRO A 110 -20.51 -2.70 -15.82
CA PRO A 110 -21.66 -1.82 -15.74
C PRO A 110 -22.98 -2.51 -15.35
N ASP A 111 -23.10 -3.81 -15.62
CA ASP A 111 -24.31 -4.59 -15.32
C ASP A 111 -24.62 -4.69 -13.82
N ILE A 112 -23.65 -4.38 -12.95
CA ILE A 112 -23.80 -4.46 -11.49
C ILE A 112 -24.44 -3.19 -10.90
N TRP A 113 -24.29 -2.02 -11.53
CA TRP A 113 -24.83 -0.74 -11.04
C TRP A 113 -25.81 -0.05 -11.99
N VAL A 114 -25.88 -0.47 -13.25
CA VAL A 114 -26.91 0.02 -14.15
C VAL A 114 -28.22 -0.67 -13.78
N ILE A 115 -29.15 0.08 -13.20
CA ILE A 115 -30.54 -0.36 -13.02
C ILE A 115 -31.08 -0.68 -14.41
N LYS A 116 -31.34 -1.96 -14.68
CA LYS A 116 -32.03 -2.41 -15.89
C LYS A 116 -33.46 -1.88 -15.81
N GLN A 117 -33.86 -1.07 -16.81
CA GLN A 117 -35.26 -0.69 -17.00
C GLN A 117 -36.06 -1.88 -17.51
#